data_AF-X1IP49-F1
#
_entry.id   AF-X1IP49-F1
#
_cell.length_a   1.000
_cell.length_b   1.000
_cell.length_c   1.000
_cell.angle_alpha   90.00
_cell.angle_beta   90.00
_cell.angle_gamma   90.00
#
_symmetry.space_group_name_H-M   'P 1'
#
loop_
_entity.id
_entity.type
_entity.pdbx_description
1 polymer ?
#
loop_
_entity_poly.entity_id
_entity_poly.type
_entity_poly.pdbx_seq_one_letter_code
_entity_poly.pdbx_strand_id
1 'polypeptide(L)'
;GDIQYTTIHARCIYEWAKNTRKPYGLGVYGKLASTDMINMVSIVVGGNDELINKPRLVGFFNPTSPLHLPQIMTNGLQIFAKYKQPTIVAPEALAGSSAPVTLAGLLAQTNAEILGGAILAQIFNPGAPIFYGTVSHITDMRSGNSAIGSIETGLITAGIAQLARFYNIPSRGPGLVTDSKCFDLQ
;
A
#
# COMPACT_ATOMS: atom_id res chain seq x y z
N GLY A 1 4.84 9.90 -23.51
CA GLY A 1 5.31 9.96 -22.11
C GLY A 1 6.75 9.54 -22.08
N ASP A 2 7.53 10.11 -21.17
CA ASP A 2 9.00 10.01 -21.18
C ASP A 2 9.56 8.59 -21.00
N ILE A 3 8.76 7.67 -20.43
CA ILE A 3 9.10 6.26 -20.22
C ILE A 3 7.89 5.38 -20.58
N GLN A 4 8.13 4.21 -21.16
CA GLN A 4 7.08 3.24 -21.48
C GLN A 4 6.51 2.61 -20.20
N TYR A 5 5.17 2.57 -20.09
CA TYR A 5 4.45 2.07 -18.90
C TYR A 5 4.90 0.66 -18.47
N THR A 6 5.11 -0.24 -19.42
CA THR A 6 5.53 -1.63 -19.16
C THR A 6 6.94 -1.76 -18.56
N THR A 7 7.71 -0.68 -18.52
CA THR A 7 9.10 -0.65 -18.04
C THR A 7 9.32 0.30 -16.87
N ILE A 8 8.26 0.97 -16.41
CA ILE A 8 8.36 2.03 -15.41
C ILE A 8 8.94 1.51 -14.08
N HIS A 9 8.54 0.30 -13.65
CA HIS A 9 9.04 -0.33 -12.42
C HIS A 9 10.56 -0.53 -12.49
N ALA A 10 11.06 -1.06 -13.62
CA ALA A 10 12.48 -1.31 -13.81
C ALA A 10 13.27 0.00 -13.82
N ARG A 11 12.76 1.05 -14.49
CA ARG A 11 13.43 2.34 -14.50
C ARG A 11 13.46 2.99 -13.12
N CYS A 12 12.38 2.91 -12.34
CA CYS A 12 12.34 3.40 -10.97
C CYS A 12 13.39 2.69 -10.08
N ILE A 13 13.47 1.36 -10.12
CA ILE A 13 14.45 0.61 -9.35
C ILE A 13 15.89 0.99 -9.75
N TYR A 14 16.17 1.10 -11.06
CA TYR A 14 17.47 1.51 -11.56
C TYR A 14 17.90 2.89 -11.00
N GLU A 15 17.01 3.88 -11.09
CA GLU A 15 17.32 5.22 -10.60
C GLU A 15 17.48 5.26 -9.07
N TRP A 16 16.67 4.52 -8.32
CA TRP A 16 16.85 4.46 -6.87
C TRP A 16 18.13 3.76 -6.46
N ALA A 17 18.47 2.64 -7.09
CA ALA A 17 19.74 1.94 -6.83
C ALA A 17 20.97 2.78 -7.17
N LYS A 18 20.86 3.65 -8.19
CA LYS A 18 21.94 4.56 -8.57
C LYS A 18 22.10 5.72 -7.56
N ASN A 19 20.98 6.27 -7.07
CA ASN A 19 20.99 7.55 -6.37
C ASN A 19 20.82 7.43 -4.84
N THR A 20 20.47 6.27 -4.30
CA THR A 20 20.33 6.08 -2.84
C THR A 20 20.68 4.67 -2.39
N ARG A 21 20.80 4.51 -1.07
CA ARG A 21 21.00 3.24 -0.36
C ARG A 21 19.88 2.97 0.67
N LYS A 22 18.88 3.85 0.72
CA LYS A 22 17.69 3.70 1.56
C LYS A 22 16.72 2.68 0.92
N PRO A 23 15.80 2.07 1.70
CA PRO A 23 14.76 1.20 1.14
C PRO A 23 13.86 1.92 0.12
N TYR A 24 13.24 1.14 -0.75
CA TYR A 24 12.41 1.57 -1.88
C TYR A 24 10.94 1.22 -1.66
N GLY A 25 10.01 1.99 -2.21
CA GLY A 25 8.57 1.73 -2.09
C GLY A 25 7.83 1.79 -3.43
N LEU A 26 7.21 0.70 -3.87
CA LEU A 26 6.43 0.60 -5.12
C LEU A 26 5.20 -0.29 -4.95
N GLY A 27 4.20 -0.12 -5.82
CA GLY A 27 3.04 -1.01 -5.87
C GLY A 27 3.41 -2.43 -6.30
N VAL A 28 2.68 -3.42 -5.80
CA VAL A 28 2.87 -4.84 -6.16
C VAL A 28 2.20 -5.15 -7.51
N TYR A 29 2.71 -4.58 -8.59
CA TYR A 29 2.07 -4.58 -9.91
C TYR A 29 2.20 -5.92 -10.64
N GLY A 30 1.34 -6.89 -10.33
CA GLY A 30 1.31 -8.16 -11.04
C GLY A 30 2.57 -8.99 -10.84
N LYS A 31 2.57 -10.16 -11.47
CA LYS A 31 3.66 -11.13 -11.29
C LYS A 31 4.96 -10.68 -11.94
N LEU A 32 4.90 -10.20 -13.19
CA LEU A 32 6.09 -9.86 -13.98
C LEU A 32 6.85 -8.69 -13.36
N ALA A 33 6.21 -7.52 -13.21
CA ALA A 33 6.90 -6.35 -12.68
C ALA A 33 7.38 -6.56 -11.24
N SER A 34 6.61 -7.26 -10.40
CA SER A 34 7.06 -7.60 -9.04
C SER A 34 8.28 -8.52 -9.04
N THR A 35 8.34 -9.49 -9.96
CA THR A 35 9.50 -10.37 -10.11
C THR A 35 10.73 -9.61 -10.59
N ASP A 36 10.57 -8.71 -11.56
CA ASP A 36 11.65 -7.86 -12.05
C ASP A 36 12.21 -6.98 -10.92
N MET A 37 11.34 -6.34 -10.13
CA MET A 37 11.76 -5.53 -8.98
C MET A 37 12.59 -6.34 -7.99
N ILE A 38 12.13 -7.55 -7.63
CA ILE A 38 12.87 -8.45 -6.74
C ILE A 38 14.23 -8.82 -7.34
N ASN A 39 14.27 -9.24 -8.61
CA ASN A 39 15.50 -9.67 -9.25
C ASN A 39 16.53 -8.54 -9.35
N MET A 40 16.09 -7.34 -9.74
CA MET A 40 16.96 -6.17 -9.85
C MET A 40 17.51 -5.76 -8.48
N VAL A 41 16.66 -5.69 -7.45
CA VAL A 41 17.12 -5.33 -6.10
C VAL A 41 18.01 -6.42 -5.51
N SER A 42 17.72 -7.70 -5.77
CA SER A 42 18.56 -8.82 -5.38
C SER A 42 19.98 -8.69 -5.93
N ILE A 43 20.14 -8.34 -7.21
CA ILE A 43 21.46 -8.05 -7.82
C ILE A 43 22.16 -6.91 -7.08
N VAL A 44 21.43 -5.83 -6.75
CA VAL A 44 21.99 -4.65 -6.07
C VAL A 44 22.48 -4.97 -4.65
N VAL A 45 21.78 -5.83 -3.91
CA VAL A 45 22.14 -6.17 -2.53
C VAL A 45 23.06 -7.38 -2.40
N GLY A 46 23.33 -8.10 -3.48
CA GLY A 46 24.23 -9.25 -3.50
C GLY A 46 23.54 -10.62 -3.35
N GLY A 47 22.24 -10.71 -3.62
CA GLY A 47 21.51 -11.97 -3.74
C GLY A 47 20.18 -12.02 -2.97
N ASN A 48 19.42 -13.10 -3.22
CA ASN A 48 18.10 -13.29 -2.64
C ASN A 48 18.15 -13.50 -1.13
N ASP A 49 19.16 -14.20 -0.62
CA ASP A 49 19.30 -14.46 0.81
C ASP A 49 19.51 -13.17 1.60
N GLU A 50 20.36 -12.27 1.09
CA GLU A 50 20.54 -10.94 1.68
C GLU A 50 19.25 -10.11 1.60
N LEU A 51 18.52 -10.18 0.48
CA LEU A 51 17.25 -9.48 0.32
C LEU A 51 16.16 -9.97 1.29
N ILE A 52 16.11 -11.28 1.56
CA ILE A 52 15.16 -11.89 2.52
C ILE A 52 15.53 -11.50 3.95
N ASN A 53 16.83 -11.54 4.29
CA ASN A 53 17.31 -11.23 5.64
C ASN A 53 17.28 -9.72 5.94
N LYS A 54 17.50 -8.87 4.93
CA LYS A 54 17.47 -7.40 5.03
C LYS A 54 16.60 -6.82 3.91
N PRO A 55 15.27 -6.77 4.10
CA PRO A 55 14.35 -6.27 3.09
C PRO A 55 14.71 -4.88 2.59
N ARG A 56 14.60 -4.69 1.27
CA ARG A 56 14.87 -3.42 0.59
C ARG A 56 13.68 -2.82 -0.12
N LEU A 57 12.62 -3.61 -0.29
CA LEU A 57 11.38 -3.18 -0.91
C LEU A 57 10.27 -3.13 0.13
N VAL A 58 9.45 -2.09 0.04
CA VAL A 58 8.15 -2.01 0.68
C VAL A 58 7.09 -2.01 -0.41
N GLY A 59 6.27 -3.06 -0.45
CA GLY A 59 5.19 -3.20 -1.41
C GLY A 59 3.94 -2.42 -1.00
N PHE A 60 3.21 -1.88 -1.95
CA PHE A 60 1.84 -1.39 -1.74
C PHE A 60 0.85 -2.33 -2.39
N PHE A 61 0.05 -3.01 -1.57
CA PHE A 61 -1.07 -3.85 -1.97
C PHE A 61 -2.36 -3.10 -1.61
N ASN A 62 -3.09 -2.65 -2.64
CA ASN A 62 -4.30 -1.88 -2.46
C ASN A 62 -5.51 -2.74 -2.86
N PRO A 63 -6.33 -3.18 -1.90
CA PRO A 63 -7.69 -3.62 -2.18
C PRO A 63 -8.47 -2.55 -2.95
N THR A 64 -9.33 -2.97 -3.87
CA THR A 64 -10.29 -2.08 -4.52
C THR A 64 -11.57 -2.08 -3.71
N SER A 65 -11.84 -0.97 -3.03
CA SER A 65 -13.07 -0.83 -2.26
C SER A 65 -14.29 -0.65 -3.18
N PRO A 66 -15.43 -1.29 -2.87
CA PRO A 66 -15.69 -2.13 -1.71
C PRO A 66 -15.28 -3.61 -1.91
N LEU A 67 -14.51 -4.15 -0.97
CA LEU A 67 -14.31 -5.59 -0.71
C LEU A 67 -13.77 -6.43 -1.88
N HIS A 68 -12.98 -5.83 -2.78
CA HIS A 68 -12.37 -6.55 -3.89
C HIS A 68 -10.84 -6.63 -3.76
N LEU A 69 -10.27 -7.81 -4.00
CA LEU A 69 -8.82 -8.02 -4.06
C LEU A 69 -8.41 -8.28 -5.52
N PRO A 70 -7.92 -7.26 -6.26
CA PRO A 70 -7.64 -7.40 -7.67
C PRO A 70 -6.58 -8.46 -7.96
N GLN A 71 -6.80 -9.29 -8.98
CA GLN A 71 -5.87 -10.37 -9.34
C GLN A 71 -4.46 -9.86 -9.64
N ILE A 72 -4.33 -8.67 -10.26
CA ILE A 72 -3.03 -8.05 -10.51
C ILE A 72 -2.28 -7.75 -9.20
N MET A 73 -2.98 -7.27 -8.17
CA MET A 73 -2.38 -6.97 -6.88
C MET A 73 -2.05 -8.26 -6.12
N THR A 74 -2.92 -9.26 -6.15
CA THR A 74 -2.68 -10.54 -5.45
C THR A 74 -1.51 -11.32 -6.06
N ASN A 75 -1.36 -11.28 -7.39
CA ASN A 75 -0.20 -11.84 -8.09
C ASN A 75 1.12 -11.17 -7.67
N GLY A 76 1.13 -9.85 -7.48
CA GLY A 76 2.31 -9.14 -6.98
C GLY A 76 2.58 -9.42 -5.50
N LEU A 77 1.53 -9.44 -4.67
CA LEU A 77 1.62 -9.78 -3.24
C LEU A 77 2.25 -11.16 -3.03
N GLN A 78 1.90 -12.15 -3.86
CA GLN A 78 2.50 -13.47 -3.80
C GLN A 78 4.03 -13.42 -3.97
N ILE A 79 4.52 -12.58 -4.88
CA ILE A 79 5.96 -12.42 -5.11
C ILE A 79 6.61 -11.75 -3.89
N PHE A 80 6.06 -10.63 -3.41
CA PHE A 80 6.63 -9.94 -2.24
C PHE A 80 6.63 -10.82 -0.99
N ALA A 81 5.54 -11.55 -0.74
CA ALA A 81 5.43 -12.50 0.36
C ALA A 81 6.49 -13.61 0.27
N LYS A 82 6.69 -14.20 -0.92
CA LYS A 82 7.71 -15.24 -1.15
C LYS A 82 9.11 -14.78 -0.76
N TYR A 83 9.47 -13.53 -1.06
CA TYR A 83 10.78 -12.95 -0.73
C TYR A 83 10.79 -12.18 0.59
N LYS A 84 9.75 -12.32 1.42
CA LYS A 84 9.60 -11.65 2.73
C LYS A 84 9.81 -10.13 2.68
N GLN A 85 9.40 -9.49 1.58
CA GLN A 85 9.43 -8.03 1.48
C GLN A 85 8.18 -7.44 2.17
N PRO A 86 8.34 -6.49 3.12
CA PRO A 86 7.22 -5.88 3.81
C PRO A 86 6.19 -5.31 2.85
N THR A 87 4.92 -5.65 3.04
CA THR A 87 3.85 -5.16 2.17
C THR A 87 2.78 -4.43 2.97
N ILE A 88 2.49 -3.20 2.59
CA ILE A 88 1.42 -2.40 3.15
C ILE A 88 0.12 -2.82 2.48
N VAL A 89 -0.83 -3.33 3.27
CA VAL A 89 -2.21 -3.54 2.81
C VAL A 89 -2.98 -2.26 3.08
N ALA A 90 -3.28 -1.48 2.05
CA ALA A 90 -3.87 -0.15 2.18
C ALA A 90 -5.09 0.02 1.26
N PRO A 91 -6.31 -0.18 1.78
CA PRO A 91 -7.51 0.18 1.03
C PRO A 91 -7.67 1.70 0.91
N GLU A 92 -8.35 2.09 -0.16
CA GLU A 92 -8.77 3.47 -0.46
C GLU A 92 -10.29 3.53 -0.52
N ALA A 93 -10.91 3.45 0.66
CA ALA A 93 -12.34 3.58 0.80
C ALA A 93 -12.71 5.06 0.97
N LEU A 94 -13.69 5.52 0.19
CA LEU A 94 -14.22 6.87 0.26
C LEU A 94 -15.59 6.83 0.91
N ALA A 95 -15.72 7.39 2.11
CA ALA A 95 -17.00 7.45 2.81
C ALA A 95 -18.01 8.25 1.97
N GLY A 96 -19.16 7.65 1.68
CA GLY A 96 -20.20 8.23 0.83
C GLY A 96 -20.04 7.93 -0.66
N SER A 97 -19.02 7.15 -1.05
CA SER A 97 -18.82 6.68 -2.43
C SER A 97 -18.54 5.18 -2.48
N SER A 98 -17.31 4.75 -2.17
CA SER A 98 -16.90 3.34 -2.18
C SER A 98 -16.98 2.65 -0.81
N ALA A 99 -17.47 3.37 0.20
CA ALA A 99 -17.78 2.87 1.54
C ALA A 99 -19.01 3.58 2.14
N PRO A 100 -19.63 3.02 3.19
CA PRO A 100 -20.67 3.71 3.95
C PRO A 100 -20.23 5.12 4.36
N VAL A 101 -21.18 6.06 4.37
CA VAL A 101 -20.90 7.47 4.73
C VAL A 101 -20.47 7.64 6.19
N THR A 102 -20.79 6.69 7.06
CA THR A 102 -20.38 6.73 8.46
C THR A 102 -18.94 6.23 8.62
N LEU A 103 -18.15 6.93 9.44
CA LEU A 103 -16.75 6.55 9.70
C LEU A 103 -16.64 5.15 10.31
N ALA A 104 -17.57 4.75 11.17
CA ALA A 104 -17.61 3.41 11.74
C ALA A 104 -17.85 2.33 10.65
N GLY A 105 -18.75 2.61 9.70
CA GLY A 105 -19.02 1.70 8.59
C GLY A 105 -17.80 1.57 7.66
N LEU A 106 -17.14 2.68 7.36
CA LEU A 106 -15.88 2.70 6.63
C LEU A 106 -14.79 1.90 7.35
N LEU A 107 -14.60 2.11 8.66
CA LEU A 107 -13.61 1.37 9.45
C LEU A 107 -13.90 -0.13 9.47
N ALA A 108 -15.16 -0.54 9.58
CA ALA A 108 -15.53 -1.95 9.50
C ALA A 108 -15.20 -2.57 8.13
N GLN A 109 -15.53 -1.88 7.04
CA GLN A 109 -15.25 -2.35 5.68
C GLN A 109 -13.74 -2.43 5.42
N THR A 110 -13.01 -1.35 5.68
CA THR A 110 -11.56 -1.30 5.47
C THR A 110 -10.83 -2.32 6.33
N ASN A 111 -11.30 -2.59 7.56
CA ASN A 111 -10.75 -3.65 8.39
C ASN A 111 -10.89 -5.03 7.70
N ALA A 112 -12.04 -5.34 7.11
CA ALA A 112 -12.23 -6.59 6.37
C ALA A 112 -11.29 -6.70 5.15
N GLU A 113 -11.10 -5.60 4.41
CA GLU A 113 -10.18 -5.53 3.26
C GLU A 113 -8.73 -5.76 3.69
N ILE A 114 -8.31 -5.13 4.80
CA ILE A 114 -6.96 -5.25 5.34
C ILE A 114 -6.68 -6.67 5.81
N LEU A 115 -7.60 -7.25 6.59
CA LEU A 115 -7.48 -8.62 7.06
C LEU A 115 -7.50 -9.62 5.90
N GLY A 116 -8.29 -9.38 4.85
CA GLY A 116 -8.27 -10.20 3.63
C GLY A 116 -6.89 -10.21 2.96
N GLY A 117 -6.27 -9.05 2.79
CA GLY A 117 -4.89 -8.94 2.27
C GLY A 117 -3.84 -9.58 3.20
N ALA A 118 -3.99 -9.38 4.51
CA ALA A 118 -3.11 -9.96 5.52
C ALA A 118 -3.14 -11.49 5.52
N ILE A 119 -4.33 -12.07 5.54
CA ILE A 119 -4.55 -13.52 5.48
C ILE A 119 -3.94 -14.08 4.20
N LEU A 120 -4.18 -13.43 3.06
CA LEU A 120 -3.64 -13.86 1.78
C LEU A 120 -2.10 -13.86 1.77
N ALA A 121 -1.47 -12.84 2.37
CA ALA A 121 -0.02 -12.80 2.52
C ALA A 121 0.51 -13.98 3.35
N GLN A 122 -0.17 -14.32 4.45
CA GLN A 122 0.20 -15.47 5.30
C GLN A 122 -0.03 -16.81 4.60
N ILE A 123 -1.06 -16.94 3.76
CA ILE A 123 -1.29 -18.12 2.92
C ILE A 123 -0.15 -18.31 1.92
N PHE A 124 0.32 -17.21 1.31
CA PHE A 124 1.43 -17.28 0.35
C PHE A 124 2.78 -17.60 0.99
N ASN A 125 3.05 -17.04 2.17
CA ASN A 125 4.26 -17.35 2.93
C ASN A 125 4.02 -17.05 4.42
N PRO A 126 3.90 -18.06 5.29
CA PRO A 126 3.77 -17.84 6.73
C PRO A 126 4.91 -16.97 7.29
N GLY A 127 4.53 -15.92 8.01
CA GLY A 127 5.47 -14.91 8.52
C GLY A 127 5.85 -13.84 7.49
N ALA A 128 5.15 -13.73 6.36
CA ALA A 128 5.30 -12.60 5.45
C ALA A 128 5.02 -11.27 6.19
N PRO A 129 5.96 -10.30 6.16
CA PRO A 129 5.79 -9.05 6.89
C PRO A 129 4.75 -8.16 6.21
N ILE A 130 3.81 -7.65 7.01
CA ILE A 130 2.73 -6.78 6.55
C ILE A 130 2.60 -5.53 7.41
N PHE A 131 2.11 -4.44 6.80
CA PHE A 131 1.64 -3.26 7.52
C PHE A 131 0.12 -3.14 7.36
N TYR A 132 -0.54 -2.80 8.46
CA TYR A 132 -1.96 -2.49 8.52
C TYR A 132 -2.16 -1.04 8.08
N GLY A 133 -2.57 -0.85 6.82
CA GLY A 133 -2.53 0.43 6.14
C GLY A 133 -3.90 1.03 5.81
N THR A 134 -3.92 2.34 5.57
CA THR A 134 -5.07 3.01 4.95
C THR A 134 -4.61 4.18 4.08
N VAL A 135 -5.44 4.53 3.10
CA VAL A 135 -5.49 5.86 2.45
C VAL A 135 -6.95 6.37 2.40
N SER A 136 -7.83 5.74 3.17
CA SER A 136 -9.26 6.04 3.19
C SER A 136 -9.55 7.41 3.77
N HIS A 137 -10.56 8.06 3.19
CA HIS A 137 -10.97 9.42 3.49
C HIS A 137 -12.45 9.59 3.09
N ILE A 138 -12.97 10.81 3.04
CA ILE A 138 -14.37 11.07 2.69
C ILE A 138 -14.51 11.62 1.27
N THR A 139 -15.70 11.46 0.69
CA THR A 139 -16.12 12.23 -0.49
C THR A 139 -16.75 13.53 -0.03
N ASP A 140 -16.30 14.67 -0.57
CA ASP A 140 -16.96 15.96 -0.38
C ASP A 140 -18.33 15.94 -1.08
N MET A 141 -19.42 16.01 -0.31
CA MET A 141 -20.77 15.87 -0.87
C MET A 141 -21.23 17.04 -1.74
N ARG A 142 -20.54 18.18 -1.66
CA ARG A 142 -20.84 19.33 -2.51
C ARG A 142 -20.26 19.17 -3.91
N SER A 143 -19.03 18.68 -4.03
CA SER A 143 -18.31 18.57 -5.31
C SER A 143 -18.22 17.15 -5.86
N GLY A 144 -18.48 16.14 -5.03
CA GLY A 144 -18.27 14.74 -5.36
C GLY A 144 -16.79 14.31 -5.40
N ASN A 145 -15.87 15.21 -5.05
CA ASN A 145 -14.44 14.94 -5.10
C ASN A 145 -13.94 14.21 -3.84
N SER A 146 -12.76 13.61 -3.95
CA SER A 146 -11.94 13.21 -2.81
C SER A 146 -11.64 14.42 -1.91
N ALA A 147 -11.81 14.25 -0.60
CA ALA A 147 -11.41 15.21 0.43
C ALA A 147 -10.44 14.54 1.41
N ILE A 148 -9.20 14.34 0.96
CA ILE A 148 -8.17 13.63 1.73
C ILE A 148 -7.55 14.52 2.81
N GLY A 149 -7.58 15.84 2.66
CA GLY A 149 -7.13 16.81 3.68
C GLY A 149 -8.14 17.04 4.81
N SER A 150 -9.29 16.37 4.77
CA SER A 150 -10.36 16.51 5.76
C SER A 150 -9.96 16.03 7.17
N ILE A 151 -10.67 16.52 8.20
CA ILE A 151 -10.45 16.09 9.58
C ILE A 151 -10.79 14.61 9.77
N GLU A 152 -11.74 14.10 8.99
CA GLU A 152 -12.15 12.71 8.95
C GLU A 152 -10.98 11.79 8.57
N THR A 153 -10.10 12.20 7.66
CA THR A 153 -8.87 11.43 7.36
C THR A 153 -8.02 11.21 8.60
N GLY A 154 -7.90 12.23 9.47
CA GLY A 154 -7.20 12.13 10.75
C GLY A 154 -7.87 11.14 11.71
N LEU A 155 -9.20 11.20 11.82
CA LEU A 155 -9.98 10.29 12.66
C LEU A 155 -9.91 8.84 12.17
N ILE A 156 -10.04 8.63 10.86
CA ILE A 156 -9.89 7.32 10.21
C ILE A 156 -8.49 6.77 10.50
N THR A 157 -7.45 7.58 10.30
CA THR A 157 -6.06 7.18 10.54
C THR A 157 -5.83 6.78 12.00
N ALA A 158 -6.41 7.53 12.97
CA ALA A 158 -6.33 7.20 14.38
C ALA A 158 -7.04 5.86 14.70
N GLY A 159 -8.23 5.63 14.13
CA GLY A 159 -8.97 4.37 14.28
C GLY A 159 -8.22 3.17 13.68
N ILE A 160 -7.66 3.33 12.49
CA ILE A 160 -6.80 2.32 11.83
C ILE A 160 -5.56 2.02 12.69
N ALA A 161 -4.93 3.02 13.29
CA ALA A 161 -3.80 2.80 14.18
C ALA A 161 -4.20 2.03 15.47
N GLN A 162 -5.41 2.25 16.00
CA GLN A 162 -5.94 1.49 17.13
C GLN A 162 -6.20 0.02 16.75
N LEU A 163 -6.83 -0.22 15.59
CA LEU A 163 -7.07 -1.57 15.07
C LEU A 163 -5.76 -2.32 14.78
N ALA A 164 -4.79 -1.65 14.17
CA ALA A 164 -3.46 -2.20 13.93
C ALA A 164 -2.78 -2.67 15.23
N ARG A 165 -2.86 -1.86 16.30
CA ARG A 165 -2.38 -2.25 17.65
C ARG A 165 -3.14 -3.45 18.22
N PHE A 166 -4.46 -3.51 18.03
CA PHE A 166 -5.27 -4.65 18.46
C PHE A 166 -4.83 -5.96 17.80
N TYR A 167 -4.49 -5.93 16.50
CA TYR A 167 -3.98 -7.08 15.77
C TYR A 167 -2.47 -7.31 15.93
N ASN A 168 -1.77 -6.46 16.69
CA ASN A 168 -0.30 -6.48 16.83
C ASN A 168 0.44 -6.39 15.47
N ILE A 169 -0.08 -5.56 14.55
CA ILE A 169 0.51 -5.30 13.23
C ILE A 169 0.95 -3.83 13.17
N PRO A 170 2.13 -3.51 12.62
CA PRO A 170 2.55 -2.12 12.42
C PRO A 170 1.56 -1.33 11.55
N SER A 171 1.18 -0.13 11.99
CA SER A 171 0.21 0.72 11.28
C SER A 171 0.88 1.63 10.25
N ARG A 172 0.19 1.90 9.13
CA ARG A 172 0.54 2.97 8.17
C ARG A 172 -0.69 3.82 7.83
N GLY A 173 -0.56 5.14 7.97
CA GLY A 173 -1.58 6.10 7.51
C GLY A 173 -1.06 7.03 6.41
N PRO A 174 -1.94 7.82 5.77
CA PRO A 174 -1.54 8.99 5.01
C PRO A 174 -0.83 10.01 5.92
N GLY A 175 0.01 10.85 5.33
CA GLY A 175 0.69 11.94 6.04
C GLY A 175 0.89 13.13 5.11
N LEU A 176 0.78 14.34 5.67
CA LEU A 176 0.91 15.61 4.93
C LEU A 176 0.02 15.68 3.68
N VAL A 177 -1.21 15.18 3.80
CA VAL A 177 -2.20 15.22 2.71
C VAL A 177 -2.93 16.55 2.72
N THR A 178 -3.18 17.10 1.54
CA THR A 178 -3.93 18.33 1.32
C THR A 178 -4.79 18.18 0.07
N ASP A 179 -5.92 18.86 0.05
CA ASP A 179 -6.76 19.01 -1.14
C ASP A 179 -6.39 20.25 -1.95
N SER A 180 -5.35 21.00 -1.58
CA SER A 180 -4.89 22.16 -2.36
C SER A 180 -4.25 21.74 -3.68
N LYS A 181 -4.38 22.62 -4.69
CA LYS A 181 -3.82 22.42 -6.03
C LYS A 181 -2.52 23.21 -6.21
N CYS A 182 -2.14 23.99 -5.20
CA CYS A 182 -0.96 24.83 -5.16
C CYS A 182 -0.34 24.82 -3.75
N PHE A 183 0.87 25.36 -3.61
CA PHE A 183 1.53 25.49 -2.31
C PHE A 183 1.00 26.72 -1.57
N ASP A 184 -0.19 26.57 -0.98
CA ASP A 184 -0.81 27.56 -0.11
C ASP A 184 -1.04 27.01 1.30
N LEU A 185 -1.91 27.65 2.08
CA LEU A 185 -2.10 27.37 3.51
C LEU A 185 -3.09 26.21 3.79
N GLN A 186 -3.75 25.66 2.78
CA GLN A 186 -4.91 24.76 2.95
C GLN A 186 -4.52 23.30 3.20
#